data_AF-A0A0L0BSK8-F1
#
_entry.id   AF-A0A0L0BSK8-F1
#
_cell.length_a   1.000
_cell.length_b   1.000
_cell.length_c   1.000
_cell.angle_alpha   90.00
_cell.angle_beta   90.00
_cell.angle_gamma   90.00
#
_symmetry.space_group_name_H-M   'P 1'
#
loop_
_entity.id
_entity.type
_entity.pdbx_description
1 polymer ?
#
loop_
_entity_poly.entity_id
_entity_poly.type
_entity_poly.pdbx_seq_one_letter_code
_entity_poly.pdbx_strand_id
1 'polypeptide(L)'
;MDKRTPKNLQDLLRFAISQKHTEGNECIKIDEDKKHFLDCVLQSMSVNVMEEFLNVIRILQYELSTAEEKCNALDLLSDYIDNIDFANSFAKTEGADILIKCVKDNNSLVRSSALKIIAEMSQNNTFCQQYFIKFDIIKLLIEYLNTDDLEVVLSSIYALSALIRNYEPGLMEFKINDGLTRLIKCLSTECSRVFVKACFLITSLSSENSSIKDDCAKLGVIKKIIKKLRIINDFEIEVEMALKAAFVLLDSPYCKPTENEKEYIVDILENIIKINRNLPQCEEIVLLSTSVLRNLDDKYGVDRNVKC
;
A
#
# COMPACT_ATOMS: atom_id res chain seq x y z
N MET A 1 -49.01 -15.17 -11.04
CA MET A 1 -47.71 -14.60 -11.43
C MET A 1 -47.12 -13.94 -10.20
N ASP A 2 -46.07 -14.52 -9.63
CA ASP A 2 -44.90 -13.76 -9.18
C ASP A 2 -43.75 -14.74 -8.92
N LYS A 3 -42.84 -14.84 -9.89
CA LYS A 3 -41.60 -15.63 -9.77
C LYS A 3 -40.65 -14.85 -8.87
N ARG A 4 -40.62 -15.16 -7.58
CA ARG A 4 -39.51 -14.72 -6.72
C ARG A 4 -38.25 -15.46 -7.17
N THR A 5 -37.39 -14.77 -7.90
CA THR A 5 -36.04 -15.24 -8.20
C THR A 5 -35.23 -15.27 -6.89
N PRO A 6 -34.62 -16.41 -6.52
CA PRO A 6 -33.82 -16.52 -5.30
C PRO A 6 -32.52 -15.72 -5.48
N LYS A 7 -32.26 -14.77 -4.57
CA LYS A 7 -31.11 -13.85 -4.63
C LYS A 7 -29.92 -14.32 -3.79
N ASN A 8 -30.05 -15.41 -3.05
CA ASN A 8 -28.98 -15.95 -2.21
C ASN A 8 -29.00 -17.48 -2.17
N LEU A 9 -27.84 -18.11 -1.93
CA LEU A 9 -27.71 -19.58 -1.93
C LEU A 9 -28.65 -20.25 -0.90
N GLN A 10 -28.84 -19.58 0.24
CA GLN A 10 -29.77 -20.01 1.29
C GLN A 10 -31.25 -19.93 0.85
N ASP A 11 -31.61 -18.94 0.03
CA ASP A 11 -32.97 -18.79 -0.50
C ASP A 11 -33.25 -19.81 -1.60
N LEU A 12 -32.23 -20.16 -2.41
CA LEU A 12 -32.31 -21.24 -3.39
C LEU A 12 -32.53 -22.59 -2.68
N LEU A 13 -31.82 -22.81 -1.57
CA LEU A 13 -31.96 -24.01 -0.74
C LEU A 13 -33.34 -24.06 -0.07
N ARG A 14 -33.83 -22.95 0.47
CA ARG A 14 -35.19 -22.84 1.03
C ARG A 14 -36.26 -23.03 -0.04
N PHE A 15 -36.06 -22.49 -1.24
CA PHE A 15 -36.96 -22.67 -2.38
C PHE A 15 -37.04 -24.15 -2.78
N ALA A 16 -35.89 -24.83 -2.90
CA ALA A 16 -35.81 -26.25 -3.20
C ALA A 16 -36.46 -27.15 -2.13
N ILE A 17 -36.38 -26.76 -0.86
CA ILE A 17 -37.05 -27.44 0.25
C ILE A 17 -38.57 -27.17 0.22
N SER A 18 -38.99 -25.93 -0.07
CA SER A 18 -40.40 -25.53 -0.07
C SER A 18 -41.23 -26.14 -1.20
N GLN A 19 -40.60 -26.53 -2.31
CA GLN A 19 -41.24 -27.24 -3.44
C GLN A 19 -41.53 -28.72 -3.14
N LYS A 20 -41.13 -29.26 -1.99
CA LYS A 20 -41.26 -30.69 -1.63
C LYS A 20 -42.47 -31.05 -0.76
N HIS A 21 -43.38 -30.11 -0.50
CA HIS A 21 -44.58 -30.39 0.29
C HIS A 21 -45.82 -30.60 -0.58
N THR A 22 -45.81 -31.67 -1.38
CA THR A 22 -47.04 -32.34 -1.80
C THR A 22 -46.79 -33.84 -1.91
N GLU A 23 -47.24 -34.53 -0.86
CA GLU A 23 -47.64 -35.95 -0.81
C GLU A 23 -46.59 -37.03 -1.12
N GLY A 24 -46.15 -37.71 -0.05
CA GLY A 24 -45.50 -39.02 -0.12
C GLY A 24 -44.25 -39.10 0.74
N ASN A 25 -44.32 -39.86 1.83
CA ASN A 25 -43.18 -40.23 2.66
C ASN A 25 -42.17 -41.06 1.84
N GLU A 26 -41.23 -40.40 1.18
CA GLU A 26 -39.96 -40.99 0.80
C GLU A 26 -38.85 -40.06 1.28
N CYS A 27 -38.19 -40.49 2.36
CA CYS A 27 -36.88 -39.95 2.73
C CYS A 27 -35.98 -40.18 1.51
N ILE A 28 -35.74 -39.13 0.73
CA ILE A 28 -34.77 -39.19 -0.37
C ILE A 28 -33.42 -39.44 0.30
N LYS A 29 -33.07 -40.72 0.44
CA LYS A 29 -31.69 -41.15 0.61
C LYS A 29 -30.95 -40.47 -0.53
N ILE A 30 -30.05 -39.55 -0.18
CA ILE A 30 -29.12 -39.04 -1.18
C ILE A 30 -28.41 -40.28 -1.70
N ASP A 31 -28.65 -40.59 -2.97
CA ASP A 31 -28.05 -41.71 -3.68
C ASP A 31 -26.53 -41.67 -3.45
N GLU A 32 -25.94 -42.78 -3.00
CA GLU A 32 -24.50 -42.83 -2.69
C GLU A 32 -23.67 -42.39 -3.89
N ASP A 33 -24.16 -42.69 -5.10
CA ASP A 33 -23.54 -42.28 -6.37
C ASP A 33 -23.59 -40.77 -6.60
N LYS A 34 -24.62 -40.06 -6.11
CA LYS A 34 -24.72 -38.59 -6.20
C LYS A 34 -23.89 -37.89 -5.13
N LYS A 35 -23.74 -38.49 -3.94
CA LYS A 35 -22.78 -38.06 -2.93
C LYS A 35 -21.36 -38.23 -3.42
N HIS A 36 -21.04 -39.42 -3.93
CA HIS A 36 -19.72 -39.71 -4.50
C HIS A 36 -19.43 -38.82 -5.71
N PHE A 37 -20.42 -38.56 -6.58
CA PHE A 37 -20.24 -37.60 -7.67
C PHE A 37 -20.00 -36.18 -7.17
N LEU A 38 -20.76 -35.70 -6.17
CA LEU A 38 -20.54 -34.37 -5.58
C LEU A 38 -19.19 -34.29 -4.85
N ASP A 39 -18.80 -35.32 -4.12
CA ASP A 39 -17.50 -35.42 -3.45
C ASP A 39 -16.37 -35.50 -4.48
N CYS A 40 -16.51 -36.28 -5.56
CA CYS A 40 -15.55 -36.31 -6.67
C CYS A 40 -15.51 -35.01 -7.45
N VAL A 41 -16.63 -34.31 -7.63
CA VAL A 41 -16.67 -33.00 -8.29
C VAL A 41 -16.04 -31.94 -7.38
N LEU A 42 -16.32 -31.97 -6.08
CA LEU A 42 -15.67 -31.11 -5.10
C LEU A 42 -14.18 -31.43 -4.95
N GLN A 43 -13.79 -32.70 -5.00
CA GLN A 43 -12.39 -33.14 -4.94
C GLN A 43 -11.62 -32.88 -6.25
N SER A 44 -12.27 -32.99 -7.41
CA SER A 44 -11.67 -32.68 -8.71
C SER A 44 -11.63 -31.18 -9.00
N MET A 45 -12.50 -30.38 -8.36
CA MET A 45 -12.41 -28.91 -8.36
C MET A 45 -11.55 -28.37 -7.21
N SER A 46 -11.40 -29.11 -6.11
CA SER A 46 -10.37 -28.85 -5.11
C SER A 46 -9.05 -29.42 -5.63
N VAL A 47 -8.45 -28.70 -6.57
CA VAL A 47 -6.99 -28.72 -6.72
C VAL A 47 -6.44 -28.68 -5.29
N ASN A 48 -5.60 -29.65 -4.93
CA ASN A 48 -5.22 -29.90 -3.54
C ASN A 48 -4.42 -28.68 -3.03
N VAL A 49 -5.15 -27.65 -2.57
CA VAL A 49 -4.65 -26.30 -2.27
C VAL A 49 -3.46 -26.37 -1.31
N MET A 50 -3.52 -27.34 -0.40
CA MET A 50 -2.45 -27.62 0.54
C MET A 50 -1.20 -28.21 -0.12
N GLU A 51 -1.33 -29.08 -1.13
CA GLU A 51 -0.18 -29.61 -1.87
C GLU A 51 0.48 -28.53 -2.73
N GLU A 52 -0.29 -27.67 -3.39
CA GLU A 52 0.25 -26.54 -4.14
C GLU A 52 1.01 -25.57 -3.23
N PHE A 53 0.42 -25.24 -2.09
CA PHE A 53 1.06 -24.41 -1.08
C PHE A 53 2.35 -25.02 -0.51
N LEU A 54 2.35 -26.32 -0.21
CA LEU A 54 3.56 -27.02 0.23
C LEU A 54 4.63 -27.06 -0.88
N ASN A 55 4.21 -27.15 -2.15
CA ASN A 55 5.13 -27.07 -3.27
C ASN A 55 5.75 -25.66 -3.40
N VAL A 56 4.96 -24.61 -3.21
CA VAL A 56 5.44 -23.22 -3.14
C VAL A 56 6.51 -23.08 -2.05
N ILE A 57 6.22 -23.54 -0.83
CA ILE A 57 7.18 -23.54 0.29
C ILE A 57 8.47 -24.28 -0.08
N ARG A 58 8.35 -25.44 -0.72
CA ARG A 58 9.50 -26.26 -1.13
C ARG A 58 10.38 -25.54 -2.15
N ILE A 59 9.79 -24.86 -3.14
CA ILE A 59 10.52 -24.08 -4.14
C ILE A 59 11.27 -22.91 -3.48
N LEU A 60 10.64 -22.21 -2.54
CA LEU A 60 11.25 -21.08 -1.84
C LEU A 60 12.42 -21.50 -0.93
N GLN A 61 12.35 -22.71 -0.36
CA GLN A 61 13.42 -23.27 0.47
C GLN A 61 14.58 -23.87 -0.32
N TYR A 62 14.35 -24.30 -1.56
CA TYR A 62 15.37 -24.97 -2.36
C TYR A 62 16.41 -23.98 -2.88
N GLU A 63 17.65 -24.12 -2.42
CA GLU A 63 18.73 -23.16 -2.75
C GLU A 63 19.07 -23.12 -4.24
N LEU A 64 18.84 -24.22 -4.96
CA LEU A 64 19.11 -24.33 -6.40
C LEU A 64 17.93 -23.90 -7.28
N SER A 65 16.79 -23.50 -6.69
CA SER A 65 15.68 -22.95 -7.47
C SER A 65 16.07 -21.63 -8.11
N THR A 66 15.64 -21.45 -9.35
CA THR A 66 15.93 -20.23 -10.11
C THR A 66 15.19 -19.03 -9.51
N ALA A 67 15.67 -17.83 -9.78
CA ALA A 67 14.99 -16.61 -9.34
C ALA A 67 13.55 -16.52 -9.91
N GLU A 68 13.34 -16.98 -11.15
CA GLU A 68 12.04 -17.01 -11.79
C GLU A 68 11.08 -17.99 -11.11
N GLU A 69 11.56 -19.20 -10.78
CA GLU A 69 10.77 -20.17 -10.01
C GLU A 69 10.38 -19.63 -8.63
N LYS A 70 11.30 -18.97 -7.93
CA LYS A 70 11.03 -18.34 -6.64
C LYS A 70 10.02 -17.19 -6.78
N CYS A 71 10.14 -16.34 -7.80
CA CYS A 71 9.18 -15.27 -8.05
C CYS A 71 7.79 -15.83 -8.36
N ASN A 72 7.67 -16.84 -9.23
CA ASN A 72 6.39 -17.50 -9.52
C ASN A 72 5.78 -18.13 -8.27
N ALA A 73 6.60 -18.74 -7.40
CA ALA A 73 6.15 -19.29 -6.14
C ALA A 73 5.68 -18.20 -5.15
N LEU A 74 6.35 -17.04 -5.11
CA LEU A 74 5.92 -15.89 -4.31
C LEU A 74 4.62 -15.27 -4.84
N ASP A 75 4.44 -15.22 -6.16
CA ASP A 75 3.21 -14.71 -6.76
C ASP A 75 2.03 -15.63 -6.42
N LEU A 76 2.19 -16.96 -6.51
CA LEU A 76 1.20 -17.93 -6.03
C LEU A 76 0.95 -17.81 -4.52
N LEU A 77 1.98 -17.48 -3.74
CA LEU A 77 1.83 -17.26 -2.30
C LEU A 77 0.92 -16.06 -2.00
N SER A 78 1.01 -14.99 -2.81
CA SER A 78 0.18 -13.78 -2.69
C SER A 78 -1.32 -14.11 -2.69
N ASP A 79 -1.75 -14.96 -3.63
CA ASP A 79 -3.15 -15.40 -3.74
C ASP A 79 -3.67 -16.13 -2.48
N TYR A 80 -2.80 -16.85 -1.76
CA TYR A 80 -3.19 -17.53 -0.53
C TYR A 80 -3.21 -16.60 0.69
N ILE A 81 -2.26 -15.67 0.78
CA ILE A 81 -2.13 -14.76 1.93
C ILE A 81 -3.12 -13.60 1.90
N ASP A 82 -3.85 -13.39 0.80
CA ASP A 82 -5.00 -12.48 0.74
C ASP A 82 -6.03 -12.78 1.84
N ASN A 83 -6.09 -14.04 2.29
CA ASN A 83 -6.82 -14.39 3.50
C ASN A 83 -5.98 -14.13 4.76
N ILE A 84 -6.43 -13.18 5.59
CA ILE A 84 -5.75 -12.78 6.84
C ILE A 84 -5.51 -13.97 7.79
N ASP A 85 -6.45 -14.90 7.92
CA ASP A 85 -6.28 -16.09 8.77
C ASP A 85 -5.18 -17.02 8.24
N PHE A 86 -5.10 -17.12 6.91
CA PHE A 86 -4.03 -17.87 6.24
C PHE A 86 -2.68 -17.18 6.40
N ALA A 87 -2.59 -15.86 6.17
CA ALA A 87 -1.38 -15.09 6.39
C ALA A 87 -0.86 -15.25 7.83
N ASN A 88 -1.74 -15.18 8.82
CA ASN A 88 -1.38 -15.36 10.22
C ASN A 88 -0.91 -16.79 10.51
N SER A 89 -1.54 -17.80 9.90
CA SER A 89 -1.13 -19.20 10.03
C SER A 89 0.22 -19.46 9.37
N PHE A 90 0.44 -18.90 8.18
CA PHE A 90 1.71 -18.97 7.46
C PHE A 90 2.85 -18.33 8.26
N ALA A 91 2.63 -17.16 8.85
CA ALA A 91 3.60 -16.51 9.73
C ALA A 91 3.94 -17.35 10.98
N LYS A 92 3.01 -18.18 11.50
CA LYS A 92 3.27 -19.08 12.63
C LYS A 92 4.06 -20.34 12.25
N THR A 93 3.94 -20.81 11.00
CA THR A 93 4.35 -22.17 10.59
C THR A 93 5.68 -22.13 9.82
N GLU A 94 6.67 -21.39 10.32
CA GLU A 94 8.00 -21.18 9.69
C GLU A 94 8.00 -20.48 8.32
N GLY A 95 6.83 -20.15 7.77
CA GLY A 95 6.68 -19.48 6.48
C GLY A 95 7.32 -18.09 6.44
N ALA A 96 7.25 -17.37 7.57
CA ALA A 96 7.90 -16.08 7.68
C ALA A 96 9.43 -16.17 7.65
N ASP A 97 10.05 -17.22 8.19
CA ASP A 97 11.51 -17.42 8.11
C ASP A 97 11.96 -17.60 6.66
N ILE A 98 11.15 -18.29 5.86
CA ILE A 98 11.38 -18.45 4.42
C ILE A 98 11.32 -17.09 3.73
N LEU A 99 10.29 -16.28 4.01
CA LEU A 99 10.21 -14.92 3.47
C LEU A 99 11.40 -14.06 3.88
N ILE A 100 11.83 -14.14 5.14
CA ILE A 100 12.99 -13.38 5.62
C ILE A 100 14.26 -13.79 4.87
N LYS A 101 14.43 -15.07 4.53
CA LYS A 101 15.52 -15.54 3.65
C LYS A 101 15.39 -14.96 2.24
N CYS A 102 14.19 -14.98 1.66
CA CYS A 102 13.94 -14.43 0.32
C CYS A 102 14.20 -12.91 0.26
N VAL A 103 13.88 -12.15 1.32
CA VAL A 103 14.18 -10.72 1.41
C VAL A 103 15.68 -10.44 1.47
N LYS A 104 16.50 -11.42 1.87
CA LYS A 104 17.96 -11.36 1.90
C LYS A 104 18.62 -12.10 0.73
N ASP A 105 17.85 -12.52 -0.27
CA ASP A 105 18.36 -13.23 -1.45
C ASP A 105 19.29 -12.32 -2.27
N ASN A 106 20.28 -12.92 -2.95
CA ASN A 106 21.20 -12.19 -3.81
C ASN A 106 20.50 -11.58 -5.03
N ASN A 107 19.40 -12.17 -5.48
CA ASN A 107 18.63 -11.70 -6.60
C ASN A 107 17.61 -10.62 -6.17
N SER A 108 17.69 -9.44 -6.79
CA SER A 108 16.81 -8.32 -6.45
C SER A 108 15.34 -8.52 -6.83
N LEU A 109 15.03 -9.36 -7.83
CA LEU A 109 13.66 -9.72 -8.15
C LEU A 109 13.03 -10.55 -7.03
N VAL A 110 13.75 -11.55 -6.52
CA VAL A 110 13.30 -12.37 -5.39
C VAL A 110 13.10 -11.50 -4.15
N ARG A 111 14.05 -10.59 -3.86
CA ARG A 111 13.90 -9.63 -2.77
C ARG A 111 12.67 -8.76 -2.94
N SER A 112 12.49 -8.13 -4.11
CA SER A 112 11.38 -7.21 -4.34
C SER A 112 10.02 -7.91 -4.32
N SER A 113 9.90 -9.15 -4.79
CA SER A 113 8.69 -9.98 -4.65
C SER A 113 8.43 -10.34 -3.19
N ALA A 114 9.43 -10.83 -2.45
CA ALA A 114 9.25 -11.21 -1.04
C ALA A 114 8.84 -10.01 -0.16
N LEU A 115 9.37 -8.82 -0.46
CA LEU A 115 8.98 -7.58 0.20
C LEU A 115 7.51 -7.20 -0.03
N LYS A 116 6.96 -7.48 -1.22
CA LYS A 116 5.52 -7.26 -1.50
C LYS A 116 4.65 -8.20 -0.66
N ILE A 117 5.04 -9.47 -0.56
CA ILE A 117 4.36 -10.45 0.30
C ILE A 117 4.36 -10.00 1.76
N ILE A 118 5.50 -9.52 2.28
CA ILE A 118 5.56 -8.94 3.64
C ILE A 118 4.59 -7.75 3.79
N ALA A 119 4.53 -6.88 2.79
CA ALA A 119 3.63 -5.73 2.80
C ALA A 119 2.16 -6.16 2.84
N GLU A 120 1.76 -7.09 1.97
CA GLU A 120 0.40 -7.64 1.91
C GLU A 120 0.01 -8.32 3.22
N MET A 121 0.88 -9.18 3.75
CA MET A 121 0.64 -9.84 5.05
C MET A 121 0.48 -8.86 6.20
N SER A 122 1.17 -7.73 6.17
CA SER A 122 1.21 -6.75 7.26
C SER A 122 0.15 -5.65 7.14
N GLN A 123 -0.45 -5.48 5.97
CA GLN A 123 -1.37 -4.38 5.71
C GLN A 123 -2.61 -4.50 6.60
N ASN A 124 -2.77 -3.56 7.53
CA ASN A 124 -3.84 -3.57 8.55
C ASN A 124 -3.92 -4.89 9.35
N ASN A 125 -2.79 -5.59 9.52
CA ASN A 125 -2.71 -6.86 10.23
C ASN A 125 -1.65 -6.81 11.34
N THR A 126 -2.09 -6.50 12.55
CA THR A 126 -1.23 -6.33 13.72
C THR A 126 -0.43 -7.58 14.07
N PHE A 127 -0.95 -8.79 13.78
CA PHE A 127 -0.22 -10.03 14.06
C PHE A 127 1.05 -10.12 13.21
N CYS A 128 0.92 -9.95 11.90
CA CYS A 128 2.05 -9.97 10.97
C CYS A 128 2.98 -8.76 11.20
N GLN A 129 2.44 -7.57 11.46
CA GLN A 129 3.26 -6.41 11.82
C GLN A 129 4.15 -6.70 13.03
N GLN A 130 3.58 -7.22 14.12
CA GLN A 130 4.34 -7.59 15.31
C GLN A 130 5.36 -8.69 15.01
N TYR A 131 5.00 -9.65 14.17
CA TYR A 131 5.88 -10.75 13.80
C TYR A 131 7.12 -10.23 13.08
N PHE A 132 6.96 -9.50 11.97
CA PHE A 132 8.10 -9.03 11.17
C PHE A 132 9.00 -8.02 11.88
N ILE A 133 8.46 -7.21 12.81
CA ILE A 133 9.30 -6.34 13.65
C ILE A 133 10.31 -7.13 14.47
N LYS A 134 9.92 -8.29 15.03
CA LYS A 134 10.81 -9.12 15.85
C LYS A 134 12.02 -9.67 15.08
N PHE A 135 11.98 -9.63 13.75
CA PHE A 135 13.05 -10.11 12.86
C PHE A 135 13.86 -8.97 12.23
N ASP A 136 13.81 -7.77 12.82
CA ASP A 136 14.53 -6.57 12.36
C ASP A 136 14.23 -6.19 10.90
N ILE A 137 13.05 -6.57 10.38
CA ILE A 137 12.69 -6.29 8.99
C ILE A 137 12.70 -4.79 8.72
N ILE A 138 12.16 -3.96 9.61
CA ILE A 138 12.11 -2.50 9.43
C ILE A 138 13.52 -1.91 9.17
N LYS A 139 14.53 -2.35 9.93
CA LYS A 139 15.90 -1.91 9.74
C LYS A 139 16.43 -2.28 8.36
N LEU A 140 16.18 -3.52 7.92
CA LEU A 140 16.56 -3.99 6.58
C LEU A 140 15.87 -3.20 5.47
N LEU A 141 14.59 -2.87 5.61
CA LEU A 141 13.85 -2.06 4.64
C LEU A 141 14.44 -0.65 4.52
N ILE A 142 14.84 -0.05 5.66
CA ILE A 142 15.47 1.28 5.71
C ILE A 142 16.84 1.26 4.99
N GLU A 143 17.61 0.16 5.13
CA GLU A 143 18.86 -0.02 4.39
C GLU A 143 18.60 -0.09 2.87
N TYR A 144 17.58 -0.84 2.46
CA TYR A 144 17.18 -1.00 1.06
C TYR A 144 16.72 0.28 0.36
N LEU A 145 16.29 1.30 1.11
CA LEU A 145 16.00 2.62 0.54
C LEU A 145 17.22 3.32 -0.08
N ASN A 146 18.46 2.88 0.20
CA ASN A 146 19.68 3.43 -0.40
C ASN A 146 20.27 2.57 -1.51
N THR A 147 19.58 1.52 -1.94
CA THR A 147 20.05 0.67 -3.05
C THR A 147 19.76 1.32 -4.40
N ASP A 148 20.53 0.95 -5.43
CA ASP A 148 20.31 1.43 -6.81
C ASP A 148 19.16 0.69 -7.51
N ASP A 149 18.66 -0.40 -6.93
CA ASP A 149 17.55 -1.17 -7.49
C ASP A 149 16.20 -0.53 -7.12
N LEU A 150 15.61 0.15 -8.10
CA LEU A 150 14.36 0.88 -7.93
C LEU A 150 13.19 -0.03 -7.52
N GLU A 151 13.12 -1.28 -7.97
CA GLU A 151 12.03 -2.18 -7.57
C GLU A 151 12.18 -2.61 -6.11
N VAL A 152 13.40 -2.86 -5.65
CA VAL A 152 13.67 -3.11 -4.23
C VAL A 152 13.31 -1.89 -3.38
N VAL A 153 13.66 -0.68 -3.81
CA VAL A 153 13.28 0.57 -3.12
C VAL A 153 11.75 0.71 -3.05
N LEU A 154 11.04 0.50 -4.17
CA LEU A 154 9.59 0.61 -4.23
C LEU A 154 8.89 -0.40 -3.33
N SER A 155 9.29 -1.67 -3.38
CA SER A 155 8.76 -2.71 -2.50
C SER A 155 9.11 -2.44 -1.04
N SER A 156 10.28 -1.87 -0.74
CA SER A 156 10.66 -1.49 0.62
C SER A 156 9.79 -0.36 1.18
N ILE A 157 9.47 0.66 0.37
CA ILE A 157 8.54 1.73 0.79
C ILE A 157 7.14 1.14 1.02
N TYR A 158 6.70 0.19 0.18
CA TYR A 158 5.41 -0.46 0.35
C TYR A 158 5.35 -1.27 1.65
N ALA A 159 6.34 -2.12 1.91
CA ALA A 159 6.45 -2.90 3.15
C ALA A 159 6.56 -2.00 4.38
N LEU A 160 7.35 -0.93 4.32
CA LEU A 160 7.43 0.05 5.41
C LEU A 160 6.06 0.68 5.69
N SER A 161 5.35 1.12 4.65
CA SER A 161 4.00 1.68 4.79
C SER A 161 3.05 0.72 5.50
N ALA A 162 3.07 -0.57 5.13
CA ALA A 162 2.24 -1.59 5.76
C ALA A 162 2.64 -1.90 7.21
N LEU A 163 3.94 -1.85 7.54
CA LEU A 163 4.45 -2.20 8.86
C LEU A 163 4.31 -1.09 9.91
N ILE A 164 4.31 0.18 9.49
CA ILE A 164 4.41 1.32 10.42
C ILE A 164 3.13 2.16 10.52
N ARG A 165 2.26 2.11 9.50
CA ARG A 165 0.99 2.86 9.54
C ARG A 165 -0.01 2.14 10.44
N ASN A 166 -0.77 2.92 11.20
CA ASN A 166 -1.72 2.42 12.20
C ASN A 166 -1.10 1.42 13.21
N TYR A 167 0.24 1.45 13.39
CA TYR A 167 0.93 0.54 14.30
C TYR A 167 2.14 1.22 14.97
N GLU A 168 1.91 1.75 16.17
CA GLU A 168 2.88 2.56 16.90
C GLU A 168 4.23 1.85 17.15
N PRO A 169 4.31 0.56 17.53
CA PRO A 169 5.60 -0.12 17.69
C PRO A 169 6.45 -0.11 16.41
N GLY A 170 5.83 -0.27 15.24
CA GLY A 170 6.51 -0.17 13.94
C GLY A 170 7.00 1.23 13.66
N LEU A 171 6.20 2.25 13.96
CA LEU A 171 6.60 3.64 13.81
C LEU A 171 7.77 4.01 14.73
N MET A 172 7.78 3.51 15.97
CA MET A 172 8.89 3.73 16.91
C MET A 172 10.19 3.10 16.39
N GLU A 173 10.14 1.84 15.94
CA GLU A 173 11.31 1.15 15.37
C GLU A 173 11.84 1.90 14.14
N PHE A 174 10.95 2.37 13.27
CA PHE A 174 11.30 3.19 12.12
C PHE A 174 12.01 4.51 12.52
N LYS A 175 11.54 5.19 13.57
CA LYS A 175 12.18 6.40 14.09
C LYS A 175 13.57 6.12 14.67
N ILE A 176 13.71 5.07 15.49
CA ILE A 176 14.98 4.71 16.15
C ILE A 176 16.07 4.42 15.12
N ASN A 177 15.71 3.81 13.99
CA ASN A 177 16.64 3.46 12.91
C ASN A 177 16.85 4.59 11.87
N ASP A 178 16.55 5.85 12.20
CA ASP A 178 16.69 7.01 11.30
C ASP A 178 15.91 6.84 9.97
N GLY A 179 14.80 6.11 10.01
CA GLY A 179 14.00 5.78 8.84
C GLY A 179 13.44 7.02 8.13
N LEU A 180 13.10 8.06 8.89
CA LEU A 180 12.53 9.29 8.33
C LEU A 180 13.53 9.99 7.40
N THR A 181 14.78 10.16 7.85
CA THR A 181 15.85 10.77 7.04
C THR A 181 16.10 9.98 5.76
N ARG A 182 16.05 8.64 5.85
CA ARG A 182 16.23 7.74 4.70
C ARG A 182 15.09 7.85 3.70
N LEU A 183 13.85 7.86 4.17
CA LEU A 183 12.67 8.07 3.33
C LEU A 183 12.68 9.44 2.65
N ILE A 184 13.13 10.50 3.35
CA ILE A 184 13.25 11.85 2.81
C ILE A 184 14.29 11.93 1.67
N LYS A 185 15.35 11.10 1.69
CA LYS A 185 16.30 11.02 0.58
C LYS A 185 15.64 10.51 -0.70
N CYS A 186 14.66 9.60 -0.60
CA CYS A 186 13.89 9.11 -1.74
C CYS A 186 13.11 10.22 -2.46
N LEU A 187 12.82 11.36 -1.82
CA LEU A 187 12.19 12.52 -2.48
C LEU A 187 13.10 13.23 -3.49
N SER A 188 14.40 12.95 -3.47
CA SER A 188 15.38 13.55 -4.40
C SER A 188 15.75 12.62 -5.56
N THR A 189 15.00 11.52 -5.75
CA THR A 189 15.14 10.64 -6.90
C THR A 189 14.57 11.29 -8.18
N GLU A 190 15.06 10.84 -9.33
CA GLU A 190 14.45 11.10 -10.64
C GLU A 190 13.38 10.06 -11.00
N CYS A 191 13.29 8.95 -10.26
CA CYS A 191 12.25 7.95 -10.48
C CYS A 191 10.90 8.42 -9.91
N SER A 192 9.97 8.81 -10.79
CA SER A 192 8.63 9.28 -10.41
C SER A 192 7.89 8.33 -9.46
N ARG A 193 7.93 7.01 -9.71
CA ARG A 193 7.28 6.00 -8.86
C ARG A 193 7.80 6.04 -7.42
N VAL A 194 9.11 6.18 -7.23
CA VAL A 194 9.74 6.22 -5.91
C VAL A 194 9.39 7.53 -5.21
N PHE A 195 9.45 8.66 -5.93
CA PHE A 195 9.04 9.96 -5.40
C PHE A 195 7.59 9.93 -4.91
N VAL A 196 6.66 9.47 -5.74
CA VAL A 196 5.22 9.39 -5.43
C VAL A 196 4.98 8.54 -4.18
N LYS A 197 5.56 7.33 -4.10
CA LYS A 197 5.37 6.44 -2.95
C LYS A 197 6.00 7.00 -1.66
N ALA A 198 7.19 7.57 -1.74
CA ALA A 198 7.84 8.19 -0.58
C ALA A 198 7.07 9.42 -0.09
N CYS A 199 6.63 10.28 -1.01
CA CYS A 199 5.84 11.47 -0.73
C CYS A 199 4.49 11.11 -0.09
N PHE A 200 3.81 10.10 -0.63
CA PHE A 200 2.59 9.55 -0.06
C PHE A 200 2.81 9.09 1.39
N LEU A 201 3.81 8.24 1.64
CA LEU A 201 4.09 7.72 2.98
C LEU A 201 4.40 8.85 3.97
N ILE A 202 5.23 9.82 3.60
CA ILE A 202 5.53 11.00 4.42
C ILE A 202 4.24 11.78 4.75
N THR A 203 3.38 11.99 3.75
CA THR A 203 2.11 12.70 3.91
C THR A 203 1.16 11.96 4.85
N SER A 204 1.02 10.65 4.68
CA SER A 204 0.20 9.80 5.55
C SER A 204 0.69 9.86 7.00
N LEU A 205 1.98 9.64 7.24
CA LEU A 205 2.54 9.68 8.61
C LEU A 205 2.43 11.07 9.24
N SER A 206 2.62 12.14 8.46
CA SER A 206 2.49 13.52 8.93
C SER A 206 1.03 13.92 9.23
N SER A 207 0.07 13.28 8.56
CA SER A 207 -1.37 13.48 8.83
C SER A 207 -1.81 12.72 10.08
N GLU A 208 -1.24 11.54 10.31
CA GLU A 208 -1.54 10.66 11.44
C GLU A 208 -0.80 11.09 12.73
N ASN A 209 0.40 11.70 12.64
CA ASN A 209 1.25 12.02 13.78
C ASN A 209 1.91 13.41 13.68
N SER A 210 1.59 14.30 14.63
CA SER A 210 2.12 15.68 14.66
C SER A 210 3.62 15.76 14.89
N SER A 211 4.22 14.83 15.67
CA SER A 211 5.67 14.79 15.86
C SER A 211 6.39 14.48 14.55
N ILE A 212 5.87 13.53 13.74
CA ILE A 212 6.45 13.26 12.41
C ILE A 212 6.31 14.49 11.51
N LYS A 213 5.15 15.15 11.52
CA LYS A 213 4.93 16.37 10.74
C LYS A 213 6.00 17.44 11.05
N ASP A 214 6.26 17.66 12.33
CA ASP A 214 7.25 18.63 12.80
C ASP A 214 8.69 18.23 12.44
N ASP A 215 9.02 16.94 12.55
CA ASP A 215 10.34 16.42 12.17
C ASP A 215 10.57 16.53 10.65
N CYS A 216 9.56 16.21 9.83
CA CYS A 216 9.57 16.43 8.39
C CYS A 216 9.78 17.91 8.03
N ALA A 217 9.10 18.81 8.73
CA ALA A 217 9.25 20.25 8.53
C ALA A 217 10.69 20.72 8.85
N LYS A 218 11.24 20.28 9.99
CA LYS A 218 12.63 20.59 10.39
C LYS A 218 13.69 20.03 9.44
N LEU A 219 13.46 18.83 8.90
CA LEU A 219 14.35 18.18 7.93
C LEU A 219 14.26 18.79 6.51
N GLY A 220 13.47 19.86 6.32
CA GLY A 220 13.42 20.62 5.08
C GLY A 220 12.72 19.89 3.94
N VAL A 221 11.77 19.00 4.25
CA VAL A 221 10.99 18.24 3.26
C VAL A 221 10.25 19.18 2.30
N ILE A 222 9.74 20.30 2.81
CA ILE A 222 9.04 21.31 1.99
C ILE A 222 9.90 21.79 0.81
N LYS A 223 11.21 21.99 1.01
CA LYS A 223 12.13 22.45 -0.05
C LYS A 223 12.31 21.41 -1.14
N LYS A 224 12.31 20.11 -0.78
CA LYS A 224 12.40 19.01 -1.75
C LYS A 224 11.11 18.89 -2.55
N ILE A 225 9.95 19.08 -1.91
CA ILE A 225 8.64 19.06 -2.55
C ILE A 225 8.49 20.23 -3.53
N ILE A 226 8.84 21.45 -3.11
CA ILE A 226 8.73 22.66 -3.95
C ILE A 226 9.51 22.50 -5.26
N LYS A 227 10.69 21.86 -5.22
CA LYS A 227 11.49 21.60 -6.43
C LYS A 227 10.82 20.71 -7.47
N LYS A 228 9.83 19.90 -7.08
CA LYS A 228 9.06 19.05 -7.98
C LYS A 228 7.75 19.71 -8.44
N LEU A 229 7.39 20.88 -7.88
CA LEU A 229 6.28 21.69 -8.40
C LEU A 229 6.72 22.35 -9.71
N ARG A 230 5.91 22.18 -10.75
CA ARG A 230 6.08 22.79 -12.05
C ARG A 230 4.72 23.22 -12.60
N ILE A 231 4.70 24.18 -13.51
CA ILE A 231 3.49 24.54 -14.23
C ILE A 231 3.14 23.37 -15.15
N ILE A 232 1.92 22.84 -14.97
CA ILE A 232 1.40 21.71 -15.74
C ILE A 232 0.13 22.15 -16.48
N ASN A 233 -0.11 21.53 -17.63
CA ASN A 233 -1.28 21.75 -18.47
C ASN A 233 -2.22 20.53 -18.56
N ASP A 234 -1.88 19.45 -17.85
CA ASP A 234 -2.68 18.25 -17.70
C ASP A 234 -2.36 17.57 -16.35
N PHE A 235 -3.03 16.48 -16.03
CA PHE A 235 -2.85 15.73 -14.80
C PHE A 235 -1.43 15.15 -14.68
N GLU A 236 -0.76 15.47 -13.57
CA GLU A 236 0.51 14.87 -13.19
C GLU A 236 0.51 14.43 -11.72
N ILE A 237 0.67 13.12 -11.51
CA ILE A 237 0.65 12.51 -10.17
C ILE A 237 1.75 13.06 -9.24
N GLU A 238 2.91 13.44 -9.78
CA GLU A 238 4.01 14.03 -8.98
C GLU A 238 3.60 15.36 -8.36
N VAL A 239 2.94 16.21 -9.15
CA VAL A 239 2.51 17.53 -8.71
C VAL A 239 1.37 17.41 -7.72
N GLU A 240 0.39 16.54 -7.97
CA GLU A 240 -0.69 16.31 -7.00
C GLU A 240 -0.15 15.81 -5.66
N MET A 241 0.74 14.81 -5.66
CA MET A 241 1.34 14.31 -4.43
C MET A 241 2.19 15.37 -3.72
N ALA A 242 2.95 16.16 -4.48
CA ALA A 242 3.72 17.28 -3.94
C ALA A 242 2.79 18.31 -3.27
N LEU A 243 1.64 18.64 -3.87
CA LEU A 243 0.66 19.56 -3.30
C LEU A 243 0.00 19.00 -2.03
N LYS A 244 -0.37 17.71 -2.02
CA LYS A 244 -0.90 17.03 -0.83
C LYS A 244 0.09 17.12 0.33
N ALA A 245 1.35 16.80 0.06
CA ALA A 245 2.41 16.86 1.06
C ALA A 245 2.66 18.30 1.54
N ALA A 246 2.69 19.29 0.63
CA ALA A 246 2.84 20.70 0.98
C ALA A 246 1.68 21.18 1.85
N PHE A 247 0.44 20.84 1.53
CA PHE A 247 -0.74 21.19 2.30
C PHE A 247 -0.65 20.71 3.75
N VAL A 248 -0.24 19.45 3.96
CA VAL A 248 -0.11 18.86 5.31
C VAL A 248 1.07 19.45 6.08
N LEU A 249 2.21 19.67 5.42
CA LEU A 249 3.45 20.12 6.08
C LEU A 249 3.46 21.62 6.39
N LEU A 250 2.84 22.46 5.56
CA LEU A 250 2.66 23.90 5.84
C LEU A 250 1.78 24.14 7.07
N ASP A 251 1.06 23.11 7.51
CA ASP A 251 0.34 23.20 8.77
C ASP A 251 1.27 23.26 10.01
N SER A 252 2.49 22.70 9.91
CA SER A 252 3.45 22.68 11.02
C SER A 252 3.99 24.07 11.37
N PRO A 253 4.15 24.42 12.65
CA PRO A 253 4.76 25.68 13.08
C PRO A 253 6.26 25.78 12.74
N TYR A 254 6.92 24.65 12.46
CA TYR A 254 8.34 24.60 12.09
C TYR A 254 8.56 24.78 10.59
N CYS A 255 7.51 24.71 9.78
CA CYS A 255 7.60 24.87 8.33
C CYS A 255 7.63 26.35 7.96
N LYS A 256 8.80 26.97 7.96
CA LYS A 256 9.00 28.38 7.55
C LYS A 256 9.64 28.45 6.15
N PRO A 257 8.85 28.48 5.07
CA PRO A 257 9.40 28.76 3.74
C PRO A 257 9.98 30.18 3.72
N THR A 258 11.07 30.36 2.99
CA THR A 258 11.68 31.68 2.73
C THR A 258 10.76 32.54 1.85
N GLU A 259 10.88 33.86 1.89
CA GLU A 259 10.05 34.75 1.04
C GLU A 259 10.14 34.40 -0.44
N ASN A 260 11.35 34.11 -0.95
CA ASN A 260 11.54 33.68 -2.34
C ASN A 260 10.83 32.35 -2.65
N GLU A 261 10.83 31.40 -1.72
CA GLU A 261 10.10 30.13 -1.87
C GLU A 261 8.59 30.37 -1.87
N LYS A 262 8.09 31.29 -1.05
CA LYS A 262 6.66 31.67 -1.05
C LYS A 262 6.24 32.29 -2.36
N GLU A 263 6.97 33.30 -2.86
CA GLU A 263 6.67 33.95 -4.14
C GLU A 263 6.64 32.95 -5.29
N TYR A 264 7.63 32.05 -5.34
CA TYR A 264 7.70 30.99 -6.35
C TYR A 264 6.51 30.01 -6.27
N ILE A 265 6.13 29.58 -5.07
CA ILE A 265 4.95 28.72 -4.88
C ILE A 265 3.70 29.46 -5.34
N VAL A 266 3.52 30.72 -4.95
CA VAL A 266 2.32 31.49 -5.30
C VAL A 266 2.18 31.62 -6.82
N ASP A 267 3.25 32.01 -7.52
CA ASP A 267 3.23 32.14 -8.99
C ASP A 267 2.89 30.82 -9.69
N ILE A 268 3.51 29.71 -9.28
CA ILE A 268 3.21 28.39 -9.86
C ILE A 268 1.76 27.98 -9.62
N LEU A 269 1.28 28.10 -8.39
CA LEU A 269 -0.07 27.67 -8.03
C LEU A 269 -1.13 28.51 -8.75
N GLU A 270 -0.94 29.83 -8.86
CA GLU A 270 -1.84 30.67 -9.64
C GLU A 270 -1.89 30.27 -11.11
N ASN A 271 -0.74 29.95 -11.72
CA ASN A 271 -0.67 29.51 -13.11
C ASN A 271 -1.31 28.14 -13.31
N ILE A 272 -1.05 27.17 -12.42
CA ILE A 272 -1.70 25.85 -12.43
C ILE A 272 -3.22 26.00 -12.36
N ILE A 273 -3.71 26.85 -11.46
CA ILE A 273 -5.14 27.10 -11.29
C ILE A 273 -5.72 27.76 -12.56
N LYS A 274 -5.06 28.77 -13.14
CA LYS A 274 -5.53 29.44 -14.37
C LYS A 274 -5.66 28.47 -15.55
N ILE A 275 -4.68 27.58 -15.73
CA ILE A 275 -4.63 26.65 -16.87
C ILE A 275 -5.62 25.50 -16.69
N ASN A 276 -5.71 24.92 -15.49
CA ASN A 276 -6.39 23.63 -15.27
C ASN A 276 -7.80 23.73 -14.70
N ARG A 277 -8.33 24.94 -14.44
CA ARG A 277 -9.67 25.19 -13.87
C ARG A 277 -10.84 24.46 -14.56
N ASN A 278 -10.72 24.22 -15.87
CA ASN A 278 -11.79 23.63 -16.68
C ASN A 278 -11.57 22.14 -16.98
N LEU A 279 -10.48 21.55 -16.48
CA LEU A 279 -10.13 20.16 -16.73
C LEU A 279 -10.61 19.28 -15.57
N PRO A 280 -11.57 18.36 -15.77
CA PRO A 280 -12.12 17.53 -14.69
C PRO A 280 -11.06 16.63 -14.06
N GLN A 281 -10.08 16.14 -14.84
CA GLN A 281 -8.98 15.33 -14.32
C GLN A 281 -8.02 16.09 -13.39
N CYS A 282 -8.06 17.43 -13.38
CA CYS A 282 -7.20 18.27 -12.56
C CYS A 282 -7.95 18.92 -11.38
N GLU A 283 -9.20 18.53 -11.11
CA GLU A 283 -10.03 19.14 -10.07
C GLU A 283 -9.35 19.09 -8.68
N GLU A 284 -8.78 17.94 -8.32
CA GLU A 284 -8.07 17.77 -7.05
C GLU A 284 -6.81 18.65 -6.97
N ILE A 285 -6.04 18.75 -8.06
CA ILE A 285 -4.86 19.61 -8.14
C ILE A 285 -5.26 21.08 -7.94
N VAL A 286 -6.35 21.54 -8.56
CA VAL A 286 -6.85 22.92 -8.42
C VAL A 286 -7.33 23.19 -6.99
N LEU A 287 -8.05 22.24 -6.38
CA LEU A 287 -8.51 22.33 -4.99
C LEU A 287 -7.34 22.41 -4.00
N LEU A 288 -6.35 21.54 -4.15
CA LEU A 288 -5.14 21.53 -3.31
C LEU A 288 -4.34 22.81 -3.49
N SER A 289 -4.13 23.25 -4.73
CA SER A 289 -3.42 24.50 -5.04
C SER A 289 -4.09 25.70 -4.37
N THR A 290 -5.42 25.79 -4.45
CA THR A 290 -6.19 26.87 -3.81
C THR A 290 -6.08 26.81 -2.29
N SER A 291 -6.11 25.61 -1.72
CA SER A 291 -6.01 25.40 -0.27
C SER A 291 -4.61 25.73 0.26
N VAL A 292 -3.56 25.38 -0.48
CA VAL A 292 -2.18 25.73 -0.15
C VAL A 292 -1.98 27.25 -0.21
N LEU A 293 -2.49 27.92 -1.25
CA LEU A 293 -2.45 29.39 -1.35
C LEU A 293 -3.13 30.06 -0.16
N ARG A 294 -4.32 29.59 0.24
CA ARG A 294 -5.02 30.12 1.40
C ARG A 294 -4.22 29.94 2.70
N ASN A 295 -3.64 28.75 2.90
CA ASN A 295 -2.82 28.49 4.10
C ASN A 295 -1.56 29.37 4.14
N LEU A 296 -0.97 29.70 2.99
CA LEU A 296 0.17 30.61 2.92
C LEU A 296 -0.22 32.05 3.27
N ASP A 297 -1.34 32.53 2.75
CA ASP A 297 -1.89 33.85 3.10
C ASP A 297 -2.19 33.97 4.60
N ASP A 298 -2.97 33.01 5.14
CA ASP A 298 -3.46 33.05 6.51
C ASP A 298 -2.30 33.04 7.54
N LYS A 299 -1.22 32.32 7.24
CA LYS A 299 -0.07 32.17 8.16
C LYS A 299 1.04 33.19 7.96
N TYR A 300 1.20 33.69 6.74
CA TYR A 300 2.39 34.48 6.38
C TYR A 300 2.10 35.85 5.78
N GLY A 301 0.82 36.21 5.59
CA GLY A 301 0.44 37.54 5.11
C GLY A 301 1.08 37.87 3.77
N VAL A 302 0.86 37.02 2.76
CA VAL A 302 1.23 37.37 1.39
C VAL A 302 0.30 38.49 0.95
N ASP A 303 0.83 39.71 0.83
CA ASP A 303 0.08 40.90 0.42
C ASP A 303 -0.39 40.72 -1.04
N ARG A 304 -1.59 40.16 -1.23
CA ARG A 304 -2.20 39.97 -2.55
C ARG A 304 -2.71 41.29 -3.09
N ASN A 305 -1.80 42.16 -3.52
CA ASN A 305 -2.13 43.20 -4.49
C ASN A 305 -2.10 42.60 -5.90
N VAL A 306 -3.06 41.72 -6.21
CA VAL A 306 -3.32 41.29 -7.60
C VAL A 306 -4.72 41.76 -7.97
N LYS A 307 -4.72 42.73 -8.90
CA LYS A 307 -5.88 43.39 -9.50
C LYS A 307 -6.87 42.37 -10.06
N CYS A 308 -8.15 42.64 -9.81
CA CYS A 308 -9.30 42.11 -10.54
C CYS A 308 -9.14 42.23 -12.05
#